data_AF-K7LRU9-F1
#
_entry.id   AF-K7LRU9-F1
#
_cell.length_a   1.000
_cell.length_b   1.000
_cell.length_c   1.000
_cell.angle_alpha   90.00
_cell.angle_beta   90.00
_cell.angle_gamma   90.00
#
_symmetry.space_group_name_H-M   'P 1'
#
loop_
_entity.id
_entity.type
_entity.pdbx_description
1 polymer ?
#
loop_
_entity_poly.entity_id
_entity_poly.type
_entity_poly.pdbx_seq_one_letter_code
_entity_poly.pdbx_strand_id
1 'polypeptide(L)'
;MLLNSKFCLSYLCFGCLVCSKLCSFYGQKAPEVDQPSNSFLLLLNGIGVFSSGVLGALYKLAQKEKSTVVATIETVLREKEEELHQLKDQFELALGEASKSQIVIADLSQERDDLKEALDNESSKVNHLKHELQVTQENLAKSRNESAELENLLTLSNKLCKELELEVSKLSSELTEVNESLQRNLDDLTTAKEHLREAQAELQGVSKELTAALEKNDSLQKELVEVYKKAESTAEDLKEQKQLEQQVSKDKESRKSLEGDLEEATKSLDEMNRNAVILSGELQRANSLVSSLEKEKDVLIKFLNDQRNACKEAQDNIEDAHNLIMKLGKERENLEKKGKKFEEELASAKGEILCLKSRINSSKVAVNNDQVQKDGGENKVQKDGGEKKVNSSKVAVNSEQAQKDEGENKVTVSARKTVRRRKANPQ
;
A
#
# COMPACT_ATOMS: atom_id res chain seq x y z
N MET A 1 -27.45 -141.90 -109.35
CA MET A 1 -28.51 -142.22 -110.33
C MET A 1 -28.47 -143.71 -110.64
N LEU A 2 -29.62 -144.40 -110.70
CA LEU A 2 -29.72 -145.88 -110.65
C LEU A 2 -30.24 -146.54 -111.94
N LEU A 3 -30.22 -145.85 -113.09
CA LEU A 3 -30.98 -146.28 -114.28
C LEU A 3 -30.22 -147.08 -115.36
N ASN A 4 -28.88 -147.07 -115.41
CA ASN A 4 -28.16 -147.63 -116.57
C ASN A 4 -27.89 -149.15 -116.54
N SER A 5 -28.27 -149.89 -115.49
CA SER A 5 -28.01 -151.34 -115.42
C SER A 5 -28.95 -152.21 -116.28
N LYS A 6 -30.11 -151.70 -116.71
CA LYS A 6 -31.11 -152.50 -117.44
C LYS A 6 -30.94 -152.57 -118.96
N PHE A 7 -30.21 -151.63 -119.59
CA PHE A 7 -30.16 -151.56 -121.06
C PHE A 7 -29.14 -152.51 -121.71
N CYS A 8 -28.12 -152.97 -120.97
CA CYS A 8 -27.10 -153.87 -121.52
C CYS A 8 -27.50 -155.36 -121.57
N LEU A 9 -28.50 -155.79 -120.79
CA LEU A 9 -28.84 -157.22 -120.68
C LEU A 9 -29.62 -157.77 -121.88
N SER A 10 -30.32 -156.93 -122.65
CA SER A 10 -31.14 -157.38 -123.80
C SER A 10 -30.29 -157.70 -125.04
N TYR A 11 -29.24 -156.93 -125.31
CA TYR A 11 -28.44 -157.05 -126.52
C TYR A 11 -27.54 -158.30 -126.58
N LEU A 12 -27.20 -158.92 -125.45
CA LEU A 12 -26.40 -160.15 -125.44
C LEU A 12 -27.20 -161.39 -125.89
N CYS A 13 -28.51 -161.43 -125.69
CA CYS A 13 -29.32 -162.61 -126.03
C CYS A 13 -29.61 -162.77 -127.53
N PHE A 14 -29.64 -161.69 -128.31
CA PHE A 14 -30.00 -161.77 -129.74
C PHE A 14 -28.85 -162.27 -130.64
N GLY A 15 -27.59 -162.10 -130.23
CA GLY A 15 -26.42 -162.46 -131.06
C GLY A 15 -26.14 -163.96 -131.18
N CYS A 16 -26.17 -164.70 -130.07
CA CYS A 16 -25.74 -166.10 -130.07
C CYS A 16 -26.73 -167.07 -130.73
N LEU A 17 -28.02 -166.74 -130.81
CA LEU A 17 -29.01 -167.59 -131.47
C LEU A 17 -28.79 -167.68 -133.00
N VAL A 18 -28.15 -166.66 -133.59
CA VAL A 18 -27.82 -166.62 -135.03
C VAL A 18 -26.60 -167.49 -135.36
N CYS A 19 -25.57 -167.49 -134.50
CA CYS A 19 -24.38 -168.33 -134.72
C CYS A 19 -24.69 -169.84 -134.73
N SER A 20 -25.67 -170.30 -133.94
CA SER A 20 -26.03 -171.72 -133.89
C SER A 20 -26.66 -172.25 -135.18
N LYS A 21 -27.14 -171.39 -136.09
CA LYS A 21 -27.85 -171.81 -137.32
C LYS A 21 -26.98 -171.84 -138.59
N LEU A 22 -25.81 -171.20 -138.58
CA LEU A 22 -24.95 -171.08 -139.77
C LEU A 22 -23.85 -172.15 -139.89
N CYS A 23 -23.41 -172.77 -138.78
CA CYS A 23 -22.42 -173.87 -138.86
C CYS A 23 -22.98 -175.22 -139.33
N SER A 24 -24.31 -175.38 -139.49
CA SER A 24 -24.91 -176.63 -140.00
C SER A 24 -25.11 -176.67 -141.53
N PHE A 25 -24.64 -175.68 -142.29
CA PHE A 25 -24.94 -175.58 -143.74
C PHE A 25 -23.76 -175.84 -144.70
N TYR A 26 -22.54 -176.07 -144.21
CA TYR A 26 -21.40 -176.48 -145.06
C TYR A 26 -20.62 -177.65 -144.46
N GLY A 27 -21.27 -178.81 -144.49
CA GLY A 27 -20.59 -180.08 -144.76
C GLY A 27 -21.20 -180.71 -146.02
N GLN A 28 -20.60 -181.84 -146.45
CA GLN A 28 -21.18 -182.87 -147.33
C GLN A 28 -20.92 -182.81 -148.86
N LYS A 29 -20.01 -183.70 -149.29
CA LYS A 29 -20.00 -184.56 -150.52
C LYS A 29 -20.18 -183.95 -151.93
N ALA A 30 -19.28 -184.34 -152.86
CA ALA A 30 -19.58 -185.29 -153.96
C ALA A 30 -18.30 -185.58 -154.82
N PRO A 31 -18.21 -186.72 -155.56
CA PRO A 31 -17.03 -187.11 -156.32
C PRO A 31 -17.16 -186.93 -157.86
N GLU A 32 -16.00 -186.86 -158.53
CA GLU A 32 -15.65 -187.60 -159.76
C GLU A 32 -16.70 -187.78 -160.88
N VAL A 33 -16.63 -186.95 -161.95
CA VAL A 33 -16.91 -187.31 -163.37
C VAL A 33 -16.13 -186.34 -164.30
N ASP A 34 -15.65 -186.86 -165.43
CA ASP A 34 -14.91 -186.17 -166.50
C ASP A 34 -15.69 -185.13 -167.34
N GLN A 35 -14.93 -184.18 -167.92
CA GLN A 35 -15.24 -183.39 -169.14
C GLN A 35 -16.48 -182.44 -169.17
N PRO A 36 -16.47 -181.40 -170.03
CA PRO A 36 -15.38 -180.48 -170.29
C PRO A 36 -15.78 -179.00 -170.06
N SER A 37 -14.80 -178.19 -169.71
CA SER A 37 -14.74 -176.72 -169.86
C SER A 37 -16.04 -175.95 -170.18
N ASN A 38 -16.74 -175.47 -169.16
CA ASN A 38 -17.51 -174.22 -169.21
C ASN A 38 -17.07 -173.34 -168.03
N SER A 39 -16.19 -172.37 -168.29
CA SER A 39 -15.41 -171.66 -167.25
C SER A 39 -16.20 -170.69 -166.37
N PHE A 40 -17.51 -170.52 -166.60
CA PHE A 40 -18.30 -169.48 -165.94
C PHE A 40 -18.74 -169.81 -164.50
N LEU A 41 -18.88 -171.10 -164.13
CA LEU A 41 -19.40 -171.48 -162.80
C LEU A 41 -18.35 -171.45 -161.68
N LEU A 42 -17.05 -171.50 -162.01
CA LEU A 42 -15.97 -171.30 -161.04
C LEU A 42 -15.96 -169.87 -160.46
N LEU A 43 -16.49 -168.90 -161.21
CA LEU A 43 -16.44 -167.49 -160.83
C LEU A 43 -17.47 -167.13 -159.74
N LEU A 44 -18.65 -167.76 -159.72
CA LEU A 44 -19.70 -167.43 -158.75
C LEU A 44 -19.44 -167.99 -157.34
N ASN A 45 -18.96 -169.23 -157.21
CA ASN A 45 -18.69 -169.79 -155.87
C ASN A 45 -17.43 -169.20 -155.21
N GLY A 46 -16.49 -168.66 -155.98
CA GLY A 46 -15.39 -167.85 -155.44
C GLY A 46 -15.91 -166.61 -154.67
N ILE A 47 -16.96 -165.96 -155.16
CA ILE A 47 -17.56 -164.76 -154.54
C ILE A 47 -18.15 -165.05 -153.15
N GLY A 48 -18.61 -166.28 -152.89
CA GLY A 48 -19.06 -166.72 -151.56
C GLY A 48 -17.93 -166.78 -150.52
N VAL A 49 -16.72 -167.17 -150.94
CA VAL A 49 -15.54 -167.22 -150.06
C VAL A 49 -15.03 -165.81 -149.77
N PHE A 50 -15.02 -164.91 -150.75
CA PHE A 50 -14.60 -163.52 -150.55
C PHE A 50 -15.57 -162.72 -149.66
N SER A 51 -16.89 -162.93 -149.78
CA SER A 51 -17.89 -162.16 -149.02
C SER A 51 -17.90 -162.46 -147.51
N SER A 52 -17.71 -163.73 -147.11
CA SER A 52 -17.64 -164.11 -145.69
C SER A 52 -16.33 -163.64 -145.01
N GLY A 53 -15.20 -163.70 -145.72
CA GLY A 53 -13.92 -163.17 -145.23
C GLY A 53 -13.96 -161.66 -144.97
N VAL A 54 -14.61 -160.89 -145.85
CA VAL A 54 -14.80 -159.44 -145.70
C VAL A 54 -15.70 -159.11 -144.50
N LEU A 55 -16.82 -159.83 -144.29
CA LEU A 55 -17.66 -159.62 -143.10
C LEU A 55 -16.91 -159.96 -141.79
N GLY A 56 -16.14 -161.05 -141.75
CA GLY A 56 -15.36 -161.43 -140.57
C GLY A 56 -14.25 -160.41 -140.24
N ALA A 57 -13.62 -159.84 -141.25
CA ALA A 57 -12.66 -158.75 -141.10
C ALA A 57 -13.33 -157.46 -140.60
N LEU A 58 -14.44 -157.05 -141.20
CA LEU A 58 -15.25 -155.90 -140.78
C LEU A 58 -15.72 -156.04 -139.33
N TYR A 59 -16.19 -157.22 -138.92
CA TYR A 59 -16.63 -157.45 -137.54
C TYR A 59 -15.48 -157.34 -136.53
N LYS A 60 -14.30 -157.93 -136.84
CA LYS A 60 -13.10 -157.74 -136.01
C LYS A 60 -12.66 -156.28 -135.94
N LEU A 61 -12.78 -155.54 -137.04
CA LEU A 61 -12.39 -154.14 -137.12
C LEU A 61 -13.37 -153.26 -136.32
N ALA A 62 -14.68 -153.45 -136.46
CA ALA A 62 -15.71 -152.78 -135.67
C ALA A 62 -15.64 -153.13 -134.17
N GLN A 63 -15.27 -154.37 -133.81
CA GLN A 63 -15.11 -154.75 -132.40
C GLN A 63 -13.81 -154.18 -131.80
N LYS A 64 -12.74 -154.06 -132.60
CA LYS A 64 -11.53 -153.32 -132.25
C LYS A 64 -11.84 -151.83 -132.06
N GLU A 65 -12.54 -151.20 -133.01
CA GLU A 65 -13.01 -149.81 -132.93
C GLU A 65 -13.86 -149.58 -131.68
N LYS A 66 -14.83 -150.46 -131.39
CA LYS A 66 -15.62 -150.40 -130.16
C LYS A 66 -14.74 -150.48 -128.91
N SER A 67 -13.74 -151.38 -128.88
CA SER A 67 -12.83 -151.48 -127.74
C SER A 67 -11.94 -150.24 -127.58
N THR A 68 -11.48 -149.64 -128.69
CA THR A 68 -10.71 -148.39 -128.64
C THR A 68 -11.57 -147.21 -128.24
N VAL A 69 -12.82 -147.12 -128.71
CA VAL A 69 -13.76 -146.06 -128.31
C VAL A 69 -14.09 -146.17 -126.82
N VAL A 70 -14.39 -147.36 -126.32
CA VAL A 70 -14.60 -147.60 -124.87
C VAL A 70 -13.36 -147.23 -124.07
N ALA A 71 -12.17 -147.64 -124.51
CA ALA A 71 -10.92 -147.26 -123.84
C ALA A 71 -10.69 -145.73 -123.83
N THR A 72 -10.94 -145.02 -124.94
CA THR A 72 -10.83 -143.55 -124.99
C THR A 72 -11.90 -142.87 -124.13
N ILE A 73 -13.09 -143.45 -123.99
CA ILE A 73 -14.12 -142.94 -123.08
C ILE A 73 -13.69 -143.17 -121.63
N GLU A 74 -13.11 -144.32 -121.28
CA GLU A 74 -12.57 -144.58 -119.94
C GLU A 74 -11.37 -143.68 -119.58
N THR A 75 -10.48 -143.35 -120.54
CA THR A 75 -9.39 -142.39 -120.28
C THR A 75 -9.94 -140.98 -120.09
N VAL A 76 -10.84 -140.50 -120.96
CA VAL A 76 -11.44 -139.16 -120.84
C VAL A 76 -12.30 -139.04 -119.57
N LEU A 77 -13.04 -140.07 -119.18
CA LEU A 77 -13.79 -140.08 -117.92
C LEU A 77 -12.86 -140.02 -116.71
N ARG A 78 -11.72 -140.72 -116.74
CA ARG A 78 -10.71 -140.67 -115.68
C ARG A 78 -10.07 -139.28 -115.59
N GLU A 79 -9.64 -138.71 -116.70
CA GLU A 79 -9.12 -137.34 -116.79
C GLU A 79 -10.13 -136.31 -116.24
N LYS A 80 -11.42 -136.47 -116.56
CA LYS A 80 -12.48 -135.56 -116.06
C LYS A 80 -12.82 -135.77 -114.58
N GLU A 81 -12.71 -136.98 -114.05
CA GLU A 81 -12.83 -137.23 -112.61
C GLU A 81 -11.63 -136.64 -111.85
N GLU A 82 -10.42 -136.77 -112.40
CA GLU A 82 -9.19 -136.16 -111.86
C GLU A 82 -9.23 -134.62 -111.91
N GLU A 83 -9.70 -134.01 -113.00
CA GLU A 83 -9.97 -132.57 -113.08
C GLU A 83 -11.02 -132.11 -112.05
N LEU A 84 -12.11 -132.86 -111.88
CA LEU A 84 -13.15 -132.55 -110.89
C LEU A 84 -12.64 -132.68 -109.45
N HIS A 85 -11.81 -133.68 -109.15
CA HIS A 85 -11.16 -133.81 -107.85
C HIS A 85 -10.19 -132.63 -107.60
N GLN A 86 -9.33 -132.28 -108.56
CA GLN A 86 -8.44 -131.12 -108.43
C GLN A 86 -9.21 -129.81 -108.24
N LEU A 87 -10.29 -129.59 -108.98
CA LEU A 87 -11.11 -128.37 -108.85
C LEU A 87 -11.87 -128.33 -107.52
N LYS A 88 -12.36 -129.48 -107.04
CA LYS A 88 -12.97 -129.60 -105.70
C LYS A 88 -11.94 -129.27 -104.61
N ASP A 89 -10.74 -129.82 -104.69
CA ASP A 89 -9.70 -129.60 -103.69
C ASP A 89 -9.21 -128.14 -103.70
N GLN A 90 -9.08 -127.51 -104.87
CA GLN A 90 -8.82 -126.07 -105.00
C GLN A 90 -9.95 -125.22 -104.40
N PHE A 91 -11.22 -125.59 -104.63
CA PHE A 91 -12.37 -124.88 -104.06
C PHE A 91 -12.42 -125.02 -102.53
N GLU A 92 -12.11 -126.20 -102.00
CA GLU A 92 -12.07 -126.47 -100.56
C GLU A 92 -10.91 -125.70 -99.87
N LEU A 93 -9.75 -125.61 -100.53
CA LEU A 93 -8.65 -124.73 -100.09
C LEU A 93 -9.04 -123.25 -100.11
N ALA A 94 -9.66 -122.77 -101.20
CA ALA A 94 -10.08 -121.37 -101.32
C ALA A 94 -11.19 -120.99 -100.32
N LEU A 95 -12.13 -121.90 -100.04
CA LEU A 95 -13.13 -121.72 -98.98
C LEU A 95 -12.48 -121.65 -97.60
N GLY A 96 -11.50 -122.54 -97.34
CA GLY A 96 -10.73 -122.53 -96.09
C GLY A 96 -9.89 -121.28 -95.90
N GLU A 97 -9.31 -120.73 -96.97
CA GLU A 97 -8.59 -119.46 -96.96
C GLU A 97 -9.55 -118.28 -96.74
N ALA A 98 -10.65 -118.20 -97.49
CA ALA A 98 -11.67 -117.16 -97.31
C ALA A 98 -12.26 -117.15 -95.89
N SER A 99 -12.50 -118.33 -95.30
CA SER A 99 -12.96 -118.44 -93.91
C SER A 99 -11.91 -117.96 -92.90
N LYS A 100 -10.61 -118.15 -93.16
CA LYS A 100 -9.53 -117.60 -92.32
C LYS A 100 -9.45 -116.08 -92.47
N SER A 101 -9.53 -115.56 -93.70
CA SER A 101 -9.58 -114.12 -93.95
C SER A 101 -10.78 -113.46 -93.29
N GLN A 102 -11.95 -114.11 -93.28
CA GLN A 102 -13.16 -113.64 -92.60
C GLN A 102 -12.93 -113.46 -91.08
N ILE A 103 -12.25 -114.40 -90.43
CA ILE A 103 -11.90 -114.33 -89.00
C ILE A 103 -10.93 -113.17 -88.77
N VAL A 104 -9.83 -113.09 -89.53
CA VAL A 104 -8.84 -112.01 -89.41
C VAL A 104 -9.45 -110.63 -89.63
N ILE A 105 -10.42 -110.50 -90.55
CA ILE A 105 -11.16 -109.24 -90.77
C ILE A 105 -12.03 -108.90 -89.55
N ALA A 106 -12.66 -109.87 -88.90
CA ALA A 106 -13.45 -109.63 -87.70
C ALA A 106 -12.56 -109.20 -86.53
N ASP A 107 -11.45 -109.89 -86.29
CA ASP A 107 -10.48 -109.58 -85.23
C ASP A 107 -9.90 -108.17 -85.42
N LEU A 108 -9.42 -107.83 -86.63
CA LEU A 108 -8.91 -106.49 -86.96
C LEU A 108 -9.99 -105.40 -86.89
N SER A 109 -11.25 -105.73 -87.14
CA SER A 109 -12.36 -104.76 -87.02
C SER A 109 -12.64 -104.44 -85.55
N GLN A 110 -12.60 -105.45 -84.67
CA GLN A 110 -12.73 -105.28 -83.22
C GLN A 110 -11.55 -104.48 -82.66
N GLU A 111 -10.30 -104.84 -82.99
CA GLU A 111 -9.11 -104.08 -82.57
C GLU A 111 -9.20 -102.61 -82.99
N ARG A 112 -9.70 -102.32 -84.21
CA ARG A 112 -9.91 -100.96 -84.70
C ARG A 112 -10.96 -100.20 -83.89
N ASP A 113 -12.05 -100.84 -83.49
CA ASP A 113 -13.10 -100.20 -82.68
C ASP A 113 -12.63 -99.99 -81.22
N ASP A 114 -11.94 -100.96 -80.62
CA ASP A 114 -11.33 -100.85 -79.29
C ASP A 114 -10.30 -99.71 -79.22
N LEU A 115 -9.41 -99.63 -80.23
CA LEU A 115 -8.44 -98.54 -80.36
C LEU A 115 -9.10 -97.18 -80.55
N LYS A 116 -10.26 -97.12 -81.21
CA LYS A 116 -11.02 -95.90 -81.38
C LYS A 116 -11.67 -95.45 -80.07
N GLU A 117 -12.29 -96.36 -79.31
CA GLU A 117 -12.82 -96.06 -77.98
C GLU A 117 -11.70 -95.56 -77.03
N ALA A 118 -10.53 -96.21 -77.07
CA ALA A 118 -9.36 -95.78 -76.30
C ALA A 118 -8.88 -94.37 -76.71
N LEU A 119 -8.87 -94.04 -78.00
CA LEU A 119 -8.50 -92.72 -78.51
C LEU A 119 -9.52 -91.63 -78.11
N ASP A 120 -10.81 -91.90 -78.22
CA ASP A 120 -11.87 -90.97 -77.83
C ASP A 120 -11.85 -90.72 -76.30
N ASN A 121 -11.62 -91.76 -75.50
CA ASN A 121 -11.40 -91.65 -74.06
C ASN A 121 -10.16 -90.80 -73.72
N GLU A 122 -9.01 -91.07 -74.35
CA GLU A 122 -7.78 -90.30 -74.08
C GLU A 122 -7.92 -88.84 -74.56
N SER A 123 -8.58 -88.59 -75.69
CA SER A 123 -8.94 -87.24 -76.14
C SER A 123 -9.81 -86.51 -75.11
N SER A 124 -10.77 -87.19 -74.48
CA SER A 124 -11.58 -86.60 -73.41
C SER A 124 -10.73 -86.21 -72.18
N LYS A 125 -9.77 -87.05 -71.77
CA LYS A 125 -8.83 -86.75 -70.68
C LYS A 125 -7.91 -85.58 -71.02
N VAL A 126 -7.36 -85.53 -72.23
CA VAL A 126 -6.51 -84.42 -72.69
C VAL A 126 -7.28 -83.09 -72.68
N ASN A 127 -8.56 -83.09 -73.08
CA ASN A 127 -9.40 -81.90 -72.99
C ASN A 127 -9.70 -81.50 -71.53
N HIS A 128 -9.94 -82.46 -70.64
CA HIS A 128 -10.11 -82.19 -69.20
C HIS A 128 -8.84 -81.57 -68.58
N LEU A 129 -7.67 -82.19 -68.80
CA LEU A 129 -6.38 -81.68 -68.32
C LEU A 129 -6.04 -80.30 -68.91
N LYS A 130 -6.43 -80.03 -70.16
CA LYS A 130 -6.27 -78.70 -70.78
C LYS A 130 -7.11 -77.63 -70.06
N HIS A 131 -8.36 -77.96 -69.67
CA HIS A 131 -9.19 -77.05 -68.88
C HIS A 131 -8.64 -76.85 -67.45
N GLU A 132 -8.16 -77.91 -66.79
CA GLU A 132 -7.52 -77.81 -65.49
C GLU A 132 -6.23 -76.95 -65.53
N LEU A 133 -5.41 -77.13 -66.57
CA LEU A 133 -4.22 -76.31 -66.81
C LEU A 133 -4.57 -74.83 -67.05
N GLN A 134 -5.66 -74.55 -67.76
CA GLN A 134 -6.14 -73.18 -67.95
C GLN A 134 -6.59 -72.56 -66.61
N VAL A 135 -7.43 -73.25 -65.85
CA VAL A 135 -7.95 -72.75 -64.55
C VAL A 135 -6.80 -72.53 -63.54
N THR A 136 -5.80 -73.42 -63.51
CA THR A 136 -4.62 -73.25 -62.66
C THR A 136 -3.73 -72.09 -63.09
N GLN A 137 -3.59 -71.81 -64.41
CA GLN A 137 -2.91 -70.62 -64.92
C GLN A 137 -3.64 -69.32 -64.56
N GLU A 138 -4.97 -69.29 -64.69
CA GLU A 138 -5.80 -68.13 -64.33
C GLU A 138 -5.72 -67.83 -62.82
N ASN A 139 -5.80 -68.86 -61.97
CA ASN A 139 -5.63 -68.73 -60.52
C ASN A 139 -4.20 -68.26 -60.13
N LEU A 140 -3.17 -68.75 -60.81
CA LEU A 140 -1.79 -68.32 -60.60
C LEU A 140 -1.58 -66.86 -61.02
N ALA A 141 -2.22 -66.40 -62.10
CA ALA A 141 -2.19 -65.00 -62.51
C ALA A 141 -2.90 -64.10 -61.48
N LYS A 142 -4.07 -64.51 -60.98
CA LYS A 142 -4.81 -63.81 -59.92
C LYS A 142 -3.98 -63.66 -58.64
N SER A 143 -3.37 -64.75 -58.16
CA SER A 143 -2.52 -64.75 -56.96
C SER A 143 -1.27 -63.87 -57.12
N ARG A 144 -0.68 -63.80 -58.32
CA ARG A 144 0.43 -62.86 -58.61
C ARG A 144 0.00 -61.40 -58.53
N ASN A 145 -1.19 -61.07 -59.06
CA ASN A 145 -1.73 -59.71 -58.97
C ASN A 145 -2.03 -59.33 -57.51
N GLU A 146 -2.68 -60.21 -56.75
CA GLU A 146 -2.94 -60.01 -55.31
C GLU A 146 -1.63 -59.82 -54.52
N SER A 147 -0.57 -60.59 -54.84
CA SER A 147 0.76 -60.41 -54.22
C SER A 147 1.38 -59.06 -54.54
N ALA A 148 1.22 -58.54 -55.77
CA ALA A 148 1.72 -57.23 -56.16
C ALA A 148 0.92 -56.08 -55.52
N GLU A 149 -0.40 -56.24 -55.34
CA GLU A 149 -1.23 -55.28 -54.60
C GLU A 149 -0.82 -55.22 -53.12
N LEU A 150 -0.57 -56.37 -52.48
CA LEU A 150 -0.08 -56.44 -51.10
C LEU A 150 1.32 -55.83 -50.95
N GLU A 151 2.23 -56.03 -51.92
CA GLU A 151 3.54 -55.39 -51.93
C GLU A 151 3.41 -53.86 -52.03
N ASN A 152 2.56 -53.36 -52.92
CA ASN A 152 2.26 -51.93 -53.03
C ASN A 152 1.70 -51.36 -51.72
N LEU A 153 0.75 -52.04 -51.08
CA LEU A 153 0.18 -51.62 -49.79
C LEU A 153 1.24 -51.63 -48.67
N LEU A 154 2.11 -52.63 -48.63
CA LEU A 154 3.21 -52.70 -47.68
C LEU A 154 4.22 -51.56 -47.88
N THR A 155 4.58 -51.22 -49.12
CA THR A 155 5.46 -50.06 -49.38
C THR A 155 4.81 -48.73 -49.02
N LEU A 156 3.49 -48.58 -49.19
CA LEU A 156 2.75 -47.40 -48.75
C LEU A 156 2.71 -47.31 -47.21
N SER A 157 2.39 -48.40 -46.53
CA SER A 157 2.40 -48.47 -45.06
C SER A 157 3.77 -48.12 -44.49
N ASN A 158 4.85 -48.67 -45.08
CA ASN A 158 6.22 -48.37 -44.65
C ASN A 158 6.66 -46.92 -44.90
N LYS A 159 6.05 -46.21 -45.87
CA LYS A 159 6.26 -44.77 -46.04
C LYS A 159 5.55 -43.98 -44.94
N LEU A 160 4.28 -44.31 -44.67
CA LEU A 160 3.48 -43.66 -43.63
C LEU A 160 4.05 -43.88 -42.22
N CYS A 161 4.55 -45.08 -41.91
CA CYS A 161 5.23 -45.34 -40.63
C CYS A 161 6.44 -44.42 -40.44
N LYS A 162 7.27 -44.22 -41.47
CA LYS A 162 8.44 -43.33 -41.40
C LYS A 162 8.05 -41.86 -41.24
N GLU A 163 6.96 -41.43 -41.87
CA GLU A 163 6.41 -40.09 -41.71
C GLU A 163 5.91 -39.87 -40.27
N LEU A 164 5.19 -40.85 -39.70
CA LEU A 164 4.76 -40.83 -38.31
C LEU A 164 5.94 -40.88 -37.32
N GLU A 165 6.98 -41.68 -37.58
CA GLU A 165 8.22 -41.72 -36.77
C GLU A 165 8.92 -40.36 -36.74
N LEU A 166 8.97 -39.66 -37.89
CA LEU A 166 9.53 -38.30 -37.98
C LEU A 166 8.70 -37.28 -37.20
N GLU A 167 7.37 -37.28 -37.35
CA GLU A 167 6.52 -36.33 -36.61
C GLU A 167 6.50 -36.63 -35.11
N VAL A 168 6.53 -37.90 -34.68
CA VAL A 168 6.70 -38.28 -33.26
C VAL A 168 8.04 -37.79 -32.73
N SER A 169 9.13 -37.91 -33.51
CA SER A 169 10.45 -37.41 -33.11
C SER A 169 10.45 -35.88 -32.96
N LYS A 170 9.83 -35.17 -33.91
CA LYS A 170 9.66 -33.71 -33.90
C LYS A 170 8.81 -33.23 -32.72
N LEU A 171 7.65 -33.82 -32.49
CA LEU A 171 6.80 -33.52 -31.34
C LEU A 171 7.50 -33.85 -30.01
N SER A 172 8.34 -34.89 -29.97
CA SER A 172 9.16 -35.19 -28.79
C SER A 172 10.20 -34.09 -28.52
N SER A 173 10.85 -33.54 -29.55
CA SER A 173 11.77 -32.39 -29.38
C SER A 173 11.04 -31.12 -28.95
N GLU A 174 9.90 -30.80 -29.57
CA GLU A 174 9.06 -29.65 -29.20
C GLU A 174 8.58 -29.77 -27.74
N LEU A 175 8.18 -30.96 -27.30
CA LEU A 175 7.80 -31.23 -25.91
C LEU A 175 8.96 -31.04 -24.93
N THR A 176 10.19 -31.46 -25.29
CA THR A 176 11.37 -31.20 -24.44
C THR A 176 11.70 -29.70 -24.35
N GLU A 177 11.67 -28.96 -25.46
CA GLU A 177 11.90 -27.51 -25.47
C GLU A 177 10.85 -26.76 -24.62
N VAL A 178 9.58 -27.15 -24.73
CA VAL A 178 8.50 -26.58 -23.91
C VAL A 178 8.71 -26.88 -22.43
N ASN A 179 9.07 -28.11 -22.06
CA ASN A 179 9.35 -28.47 -20.67
C ASN A 179 10.56 -27.70 -20.10
N GLU A 180 11.64 -27.55 -20.86
CA GLU A 180 12.81 -26.74 -20.48
C GLU A 180 12.48 -25.25 -20.35
N SER A 181 11.57 -24.73 -21.18
CA SER A 181 11.08 -23.35 -21.04
C SER A 181 10.21 -23.16 -19.80
N LEU A 182 9.36 -24.14 -19.49
CA LEU A 182 8.50 -24.12 -18.31
C LEU A 182 9.32 -24.24 -17.02
N GLN A 183 10.34 -25.09 -17.01
CA GLN A 183 11.26 -25.23 -15.88
C GLN A 183 11.96 -23.90 -15.57
N ARG A 184 12.55 -23.24 -16.59
CA ARG A 184 13.16 -21.90 -16.43
C ARG A 184 12.17 -20.88 -15.85
N ASN A 185 10.94 -20.85 -16.35
CA ASN A 185 9.89 -19.97 -15.83
C ASN A 185 9.51 -20.27 -14.36
N LEU A 186 9.58 -21.53 -13.92
CA LEU A 186 9.34 -21.92 -12.52
C LEU A 186 10.51 -21.52 -11.61
N ASP A 187 11.74 -21.60 -12.11
CA ASP A 187 12.94 -21.16 -11.39
C ASP A 187 12.94 -19.62 -11.25
N ASP A 188 12.62 -18.88 -12.32
CA ASP A 188 12.42 -17.42 -12.31
C ASP A 188 11.27 -17.00 -11.37
N LEU A 189 10.15 -17.73 -11.36
CA LEU A 189 9.05 -17.48 -10.42
C LEU A 189 9.47 -17.74 -8.96
N THR A 190 10.36 -18.70 -8.73
CA THR A 190 10.87 -19.05 -7.40
C THR A 190 11.80 -17.96 -6.87
N THR A 191 12.74 -17.46 -7.69
CA THR A 191 13.61 -16.34 -7.31
C THR A 191 12.83 -15.03 -7.11
N ALA A 192 11.87 -14.71 -7.98
CA ALA A 192 10.99 -13.55 -7.80
C ALA A 192 10.16 -13.63 -6.50
N LYS A 193 9.71 -14.83 -6.11
CA LYS A 193 8.99 -15.07 -4.85
C LYS A 193 9.90 -14.93 -3.61
N GLU A 194 11.19 -15.21 -3.74
CA GLU A 194 12.17 -14.99 -2.68
C GLU A 194 12.45 -13.50 -2.48
N HIS A 195 12.71 -12.74 -3.56
CA HIS A 195 12.84 -11.29 -3.50
C HIS A 195 11.58 -10.60 -2.93
N LEU A 196 10.37 -11.10 -3.23
CA LEU A 196 9.14 -10.58 -2.64
C LEU A 196 9.07 -10.79 -1.11
N ARG A 197 9.61 -11.89 -0.59
CA ARG A 197 9.69 -12.15 0.86
C ARG A 197 10.73 -11.26 1.53
N GLU A 198 11.87 -11.06 0.89
CA GLU A 198 12.93 -10.14 1.34
C GLU A 198 12.39 -8.72 1.47
N ALA A 199 11.79 -8.17 0.40
CA ALA A 199 11.15 -6.86 0.41
C ALA A 199 9.99 -6.76 1.44
N GLN A 200 9.24 -7.84 1.67
CA GLN A 200 8.21 -7.88 2.72
C GLN A 200 8.82 -7.82 4.14
N ALA A 201 9.95 -8.50 4.37
CA ALA A 201 10.67 -8.46 5.64
C ALA A 201 11.29 -7.08 5.89
N GLU A 202 11.88 -6.45 4.87
CA GLU A 202 12.37 -5.07 4.93
C GLU A 202 11.26 -4.07 5.26
N LEU A 203 10.11 -4.16 4.58
CA LEU A 203 8.94 -3.31 4.85
C LEU A 203 8.44 -3.47 6.30
N GLN A 204 8.45 -4.70 6.84
CA GLN A 204 8.14 -4.93 8.26
C GLN A 204 9.21 -4.37 9.20
N GLY A 205 10.48 -4.36 8.80
CA GLY A 205 11.56 -3.70 9.52
C GLY A 205 11.34 -2.19 9.61
N VAL A 206 11.22 -1.54 8.46
CA VAL A 206 10.96 -0.09 8.34
C VAL A 206 9.66 0.31 9.06
N SER A 207 8.60 -0.51 9.01
CA SER A 207 7.36 -0.25 9.74
C SER A 207 7.54 -0.27 11.26
N LYS A 208 8.42 -1.12 11.80
CA LYS A 208 8.74 -1.16 13.24
C LYS A 208 9.59 0.05 13.63
N GLU A 209 10.59 0.40 12.82
CA GLU A 209 11.42 1.59 13.02
C GLU A 209 10.59 2.88 13.00
N LEU A 210 9.65 3.00 12.05
CA LEU A 210 8.70 4.12 11.98
C LEU A 210 7.81 4.18 13.22
N THR A 211 7.34 3.04 13.74
CA THR A 211 6.53 2.99 14.97
C THR A 211 7.34 3.48 16.17
N ALA A 212 8.58 2.98 16.35
CA ALA A 212 9.47 3.44 17.41
C ALA A 212 9.85 4.93 17.28
N ALA A 213 9.97 5.44 16.05
CA ALA A 213 10.20 6.86 15.79
C ALA A 213 8.98 7.73 16.15
N LEU A 214 7.76 7.24 15.92
CA LEU A 214 6.51 7.91 16.35
C LEU A 214 6.37 7.92 17.88
N GLU A 215 6.62 6.80 18.56
CA GLU A 215 6.61 6.73 20.04
C GLU A 215 7.62 7.72 20.66
N LYS A 216 8.79 7.87 20.04
CA LYS A 216 9.79 8.88 20.43
C LYS A 216 9.36 10.31 20.09
N ASN A 217 8.59 10.52 19.03
CA ASN A 217 8.02 11.84 18.73
C ASN A 217 6.98 12.24 19.78
N ASP A 218 6.10 11.31 20.17
CA ASP A 218 5.10 11.50 21.22
C ASP A 218 5.75 11.77 22.59
N SER A 219 6.88 11.12 22.92
CA SER A 219 7.60 11.40 24.17
C SER A 219 8.21 12.81 24.15
N LEU A 220 8.89 13.18 23.06
CA LEU A 220 9.45 14.52 22.88
C LEU A 220 8.37 15.61 22.85
N GLN A 221 7.18 15.33 22.32
CA GLN A 221 6.05 16.26 22.34
C GLN A 221 5.54 16.50 23.76
N LYS A 222 5.43 15.44 24.58
CA LYS A 222 5.07 15.55 26.00
C LYS A 222 6.12 16.33 26.79
N GLU A 223 7.40 16.02 26.61
CA GLU A 223 8.52 16.76 27.22
C GLU A 223 8.50 18.25 26.83
N LEU A 224 8.26 18.56 25.55
CA LEU A 224 8.16 19.94 25.06
C LEU A 224 6.99 20.70 25.70
N VAL A 225 5.82 20.08 25.83
CA VAL A 225 4.66 20.67 26.52
C VAL A 225 4.95 20.90 28.01
N GLU A 226 5.62 19.96 28.68
CA GLU A 226 6.07 20.17 30.06
C GLU A 226 7.06 21.32 30.20
N VAL A 227 8.04 21.44 29.29
CA VAL A 227 9.01 22.54 29.29
C VAL A 227 8.32 23.87 29.05
N TYR A 228 7.38 23.95 28.10
CA TYR A 228 6.57 25.16 27.89
C TYR A 228 5.75 25.54 29.13
N LYS A 229 5.09 24.57 29.78
CA LYS A 229 4.33 24.82 31.01
C LYS A 229 5.21 25.32 32.16
N LYS A 230 6.43 24.78 32.31
CA LYS A 230 7.43 25.25 33.30
C LYS A 230 7.97 26.65 32.95
N ALA A 231 8.15 26.95 31.67
CA ALA A 231 8.55 28.28 31.20
C ALA A 231 7.42 29.33 31.39
N GLU A 232 6.16 28.92 31.23
CA GLU A 232 5.00 29.78 31.48
C GLU A 232 4.85 30.08 32.98
N SER A 233 4.89 29.06 33.86
CA SER A 233 4.81 29.29 35.31
C SER A 233 5.94 30.18 35.82
N THR A 234 7.19 29.93 35.39
CA THR A 234 8.33 30.79 35.79
C THR A 234 8.24 32.22 35.22
N ALA A 235 7.55 32.44 34.10
CA ALA A 235 7.25 33.77 33.60
C ALA A 235 6.15 34.49 34.39
N GLU A 236 5.16 33.75 34.91
CA GLU A 236 4.16 34.28 35.84
C GLU A 236 4.78 34.62 37.21
N ASP A 237 5.59 33.73 37.79
CA ASP A 237 6.34 33.95 39.03
C ASP A 237 7.23 35.22 38.93
N LEU A 238 7.96 35.37 37.82
CA LEU A 238 8.81 36.54 37.55
C LEU A 238 7.99 37.84 37.41
N LYS A 239 6.76 37.75 36.91
CA LYS A 239 5.85 38.90 36.78
C LYS A 239 5.27 39.32 38.12
N GLU A 240 4.91 38.36 38.98
CA GLU A 240 4.52 38.63 40.36
C GLU A 240 5.69 39.24 41.16
N GLN A 241 6.89 38.67 41.05
CA GLN A 241 8.10 39.21 41.69
C GLN A 241 8.36 40.67 41.30
N LYS A 242 8.19 41.05 40.03
CA LYS A 242 8.31 42.45 39.56
C LYS A 242 7.23 43.37 40.10
N GLN A 243 6.00 42.88 40.32
CA GLN A 243 4.94 43.67 40.95
C GLN A 243 5.25 43.92 42.43
N LEU A 244 5.73 42.89 43.14
CA LEU A 244 6.20 43.01 44.53
C LEU A 244 7.41 43.96 44.64
N GLU A 245 8.39 43.87 43.74
CA GLU A 245 9.55 44.77 43.70
C GLU A 245 9.15 46.24 43.43
N GLN A 246 8.17 46.46 42.54
CA GLN A 246 7.63 47.80 42.32
C GLN A 246 6.88 48.33 43.55
N GLN A 247 6.16 47.47 44.28
CA GLN A 247 5.49 47.87 45.52
C GLN A 247 6.51 48.21 46.61
N VAL A 248 7.52 47.35 46.83
CA VAL A 248 8.63 47.59 47.77
C VAL A 248 9.38 48.90 47.44
N SER A 249 9.49 49.26 46.16
CA SER A 249 10.11 50.53 45.74
C SER A 249 9.28 51.75 46.17
N LYS A 250 7.94 51.71 45.99
CA LYS A 250 7.02 52.76 46.47
C LYS A 250 6.97 52.83 48.00
N ASP A 251 6.99 51.68 48.67
CA ASP A 251 7.02 51.59 50.12
C ASP A 251 8.34 52.17 50.68
N LYS A 252 9.45 51.99 49.95
CA LYS A 252 10.75 52.59 50.27
C LYS A 252 10.79 54.11 50.05
N GLU A 253 10.12 54.62 49.01
CA GLU A 253 10.00 56.07 48.76
C GLU A 253 9.10 56.75 49.80
N SER A 254 7.92 56.19 50.06
CA SER A 254 6.99 56.70 51.08
C SER A 254 7.57 56.62 52.49
N ARG A 255 8.30 55.54 52.83
CA ARG A 255 9.07 55.46 54.08
C ARG A 255 10.11 56.57 54.19
N LYS A 256 10.86 56.88 53.12
CA LYS A 256 11.82 58.00 53.12
C LYS A 256 11.15 59.36 53.32
N SER A 257 9.95 59.56 52.76
CA SER A 257 9.16 60.78 53.00
C SER A 257 8.79 60.90 54.48
N LEU A 258 8.17 59.84 55.04
CA LEU A 258 7.81 59.78 56.47
C LEU A 258 9.01 59.93 57.42
N GLU A 259 10.17 59.39 57.04
CA GLU A 259 11.43 59.52 57.79
C GLU A 259 11.94 60.98 57.76
N GLY A 260 11.76 61.69 56.64
CA GLY A 260 12.00 63.14 56.53
C GLY A 260 11.01 63.98 57.35
N ASP A 261 9.72 63.68 57.26
CA ASP A 261 8.65 64.38 58.00
C ASP A 261 8.85 64.23 59.52
N LEU A 262 9.25 63.03 59.99
CA LEU A 262 9.58 62.76 61.40
C LEU A 262 10.85 63.50 61.86
N GLU A 263 11.88 63.57 61.02
CA GLU A 263 13.10 64.32 61.31
C GLU A 263 12.83 65.83 61.41
N GLU A 264 11.97 66.38 60.55
CA GLU A 264 11.53 67.78 60.59
C GLU A 264 10.66 68.07 61.83
N ALA A 265 9.69 67.20 62.13
CA ALA A 265 8.89 67.31 63.35
C ALA A 265 9.74 67.23 64.63
N THR A 266 10.78 66.39 64.63
CA THR A 266 11.73 66.27 65.75
C THR A 266 12.54 67.55 65.92
N LYS A 267 13.06 68.13 64.83
CA LYS A 267 13.76 69.43 64.86
C LYS A 267 12.87 70.57 65.33
N SER A 268 11.61 70.60 64.87
CA SER A 268 10.62 71.59 65.30
C SER A 268 10.33 71.47 66.81
N LEU A 269 10.21 70.25 67.33
CA LEU A 269 10.04 70.00 68.76
C LEU A 269 11.27 70.44 69.57
N ASP A 270 12.49 70.16 69.12
CA ASP A 270 13.73 70.60 69.78
C ASP A 270 13.86 72.13 69.77
N GLU A 271 13.50 72.79 68.67
CA GLU A 271 13.48 74.25 68.57
C GLU A 271 12.44 74.87 69.51
N MET A 272 11.24 74.27 69.59
CA MET A 272 10.20 74.68 70.52
C MET A 272 10.60 74.46 71.98
N ASN A 273 11.33 73.37 72.29
CA ASN A 273 11.90 73.11 73.61
C ASN A 273 12.99 74.14 73.97
N ARG A 274 13.88 74.52 73.03
CA ARG A 274 14.85 75.61 73.25
C ARG A 274 14.13 76.93 73.55
N ASN A 275 13.11 77.27 72.76
CA ASN A 275 12.33 78.48 72.96
C ASN A 275 11.58 78.48 74.30
N ALA A 276 11.04 77.33 74.74
CA ALA A 276 10.44 77.18 76.06
C ALA A 276 11.46 77.40 77.20
N VAL A 277 12.70 76.94 77.05
CA VAL A 277 13.80 77.21 78.02
C VAL A 277 14.19 78.69 78.04
N ILE A 278 14.29 79.34 76.86
CA ILE A 278 14.61 80.78 76.75
C ILE A 278 13.51 81.61 77.43
N LEU A 279 12.25 81.39 77.07
CA LEU A 279 11.08 82.08 77.65
C LEU A 279 10.96 81.85 79.16
N SER A 280 11.27 80.65 79.64
CA SER A 280 11.29 80.35 81.09
C SER A 280 12.39 81.16 81.81
N GLY A 281 13.58 81.28 81.20
CA GLY A 281 14.66 82.11 81.72
C GLY A 281 14.34 83.61 81.70
N GLU A 282 13.63 84.10 80.68
CA GLU A 282 13.14 85.47 80.60
C GLU A 282 12.07 85.76 81.64
N LEU A 283 11.10 84.87 81.83
CA LEU A 283 10.08 84.96 82.86
C LEU A 283 10.70 84.99 84.26
N GLN A 284 11.73 84.17 84.52
CA GLN A 284 12.45 84.18 85.79
C GLN A 284 13.22 85.49 86.01
N ARG A 285 13.85 86.05 84.97
CA ARG A 285 14.51 87.38 85.04
C ARG A 285 13.48 88.49 85.31
N ALA A 286 12.34 88.47 84.61
CA ALA A 286 11.26 89.43 84.81
C ALA A 286 10.69 89.37 86.23
N ASN A 287 10.39 88.17 86.75
CA ASN A 287 9.93 87.99 88.13
C ASN A 287 10.96 88.45 89.18
N SER A 288 12.26 88.26 88.90
CA SER A 288 13.33 88.75 89.77
C SER A 288 13.40 90.28 89.78
N LEU A 289 13.23 90.91 88.62
CA LEU A 289 13.17 92.38 88.47
C LEU A 289 11.92 92.95 89.17
N VAL A 290 10.75 92.35 89.00
CA VAL A 290 9.52 92.72 89.72
C VAL A 290 9.74 92.66 91.23
N SER A 291 10.30 91.56 91.75
CA SER A 291 10.58 91.42 93.18
C SER A 291 11.61 92.44 93.71
N SER A 292 12.53 92.92 92.85
CA SER A 292 13.44 94.02 93.23
C SER A 292 12.73 95.38 93.28
N LEU A 293 11.88 95.67 92.29
CA LEU A 293 11.08 96.90 92.22
C LEU A 293 10.02 96.97 93.33
N GLU A 294 9.45 95.84 93.74
CA GLU A 294 8.54 95.75 94.89
C GLU A 294 9.25 96.11 96.21
N LYS A 295 10.48 95.61 96.42
CA LYS A 295 11.30 95.98 97.59
C LYS A 295 11.66 97.46 97.58
N GLU A 296 12.00 98.01 96.42
CA GLU A 296 12.33 99.43 96.26
C GLU A 296 11.11 100.33 96.52
N LYS A 297 9.94 99.95 95.99
CA LYS A 297 8.64 100.57 96.28
C LYS A 297 8.33 100.57 97.78
N ASP A 298 8.53 99.45 98.47
CA ASP A 298 8.26 99.37 99.92
C ASP A 298 9.22 100.24 100.75
N VAL A 299 10.47 100.40 100.31
CA VAL A 299 11.42 101.37 100.90
C VAL A 299 10.94 102.81 100.65
N LEU A 300 10.50 103.15 99.43
CA LEU A 300 9.95 104.46 99.12
C LEU A 300 8.68 104.77 99.93
N ILE A 301 7.81 103.78 100.16
CA ILE A 301 6.60 103.94 100.98
C ILE A 301 6.95 104.22 102.44
N LYS A 302 7.94 103.53 103.01
CA LYS A 302 8.45 103.83 104.36
C LYS A 302 9.01 105.25 104.42
N PHE A 303 9.90 105.60 103.49
CA PHE A 303 10.50 106.94 103.41
C PHE A 303 9.44 108.05 103.30
N LEU A 304 8.41 107.88 102.46
CA LEU A 304 7.31 108.84 102.35
C LEU A 304 6.48 108.97 103.63
N ASN A 305 6.28 107.87 104.39
CA ASN A 305 5.62 107.94 105.70
C ASN A 305 6.49 108.64 106.73
N ASP A 306 7.79 108.38 106.77
CA ASP A 306 8.73 109.03 107.68
C ASP A 306 8.80 110.55 107.39
N GLN A 307 8.91 110.92 106.11
CA GLN A 307 8.85 112.31 105.64
C GLN A 307 7.52 112.98 106.04
N ARG A 308 6.39 112.27 105.93
CA ARG A 308 5.06 112.76 106.32
C ARG A 308 4.96 112.97 107.83
N ASN A 309 5.53 112.09 108.64
CA ASN A 309 5.54 112.21 110.09
C ASN A 309 6.38 113.41 110.54
N ALA A 310 7.60 113.55 110.00
CA ALA A 310 8.47 114.70 110.27
C ALA A 310 7.84 116.04 109.85
N CYS A 311 7.12 116.06 108.71
CA CYS A 311 6.43 117.26 108.26
C CYS A 311 5.25 117.64 109.18
N LYS A 312 4.59 116.65 109.79
CA LYS A 312 3.50 116.83 110.77
C LYS A 312 4.04 117.41 112.08
N GLU A 313 5.16 116.87 112.56
CA GLU A 313 5.85 117.35 113.77
C GLU A 313 6.37 118.79 113.61
N ALA A 314 6.83 119.16 112.41
CA ALA A 314 7.16 120.54 112.07
C ALA A 314 5.92 121.46 112.04
N GLN A 315 4.77 120.97 111.60
CA GLN A 315 3.50 121.72 111.60
C GLN A 315 2.99 121.97 113.03
N ASP A 316 3.01 120.95 113.89
CA ASP A 316 2.59 121.07 115.29
C ASP A 316 3.48 122.08 116.06
N ASN A 317 4.80 122.09 115.81
CA ASN A 317 5.72 123.10 116.36
C ASN A 317 5.44 124.53 115.86
N ILE A 318 4.97 124.71 114.62
CA ILE A 318 4.57 126.03 114.09
C ILE A 318 3.27 126.49 114.75
N GLU A 319 2.32 125.59 115.00
CA GLU A 319 1.07 125.85 115.72
C GLU A 319 1.34 126.30 117.17
N ASP A 320 2.25 125.61 117.88
CA ASP A 320 2.68 125.98 119.23
C ASP A 320 3.43 127.32 119.27
N ALA A 321 4.29 127.60 118.29
CA ALA A 321 4.91 128.90 118.14
C ALA A 321 3.87 130.01 117.90
N HIS A 322 2.83 129.75 117.08
CA HIS A 322 1.70 130.67 116.88
C HIS A 322 0.92 130.92 118.18
N ASN A 323 0.64 129.87 118.95
CA ASN A 323 -0.03 129.98 120.25
C ASN A 323 0.80 130.78 121.27
N LEU A 324 2.13 130.63 121.25
CA LEU A 324 3.04 131.40 122.11
C LEU A 324 3.05 132.89 121.71
N ILE A 325 3.11 133.18 120.41
CA ILE A 325 3.03 134.56 119.86
C ILE A 325 1.69 135.21 120.25
N MET A 326 0.58 134.49 120.17
CA MET A 326 -0.74 134.97 120.57
C MET A 326 -0.85 135.28 122.08
N LYS A 327 -0.18 134.50 122.95
CA LYS A 327 -0.11 134.78 124.39
C LYS A 327 0.76 136.02 124.67
N LEU A 328 1.96 136.08 124.11
CA LEU A 328 2.87 137.23 124.25
C LEU A 328 2.27 138.52 123.69
N GLY A 329 1.46 138.44 122.63
CA GLY A 329 0.69 139.56 122.10
C GLY A 329 -0.30 140.13 123.12
N LYS A 330 -1.05 139.28 123.82
CA LYS A 330 -1.96 139.70 124.90
C LYS A 330 -1.22 140.28 126.12
N GLU A 331 -0.06 139.71 126.49
CA GLU A 331 0.76 140.26 127.58
C GLU A 331 1.33 141.63 127.21
N ARG A 332 1.83 141.81 125.97
CA ARG A 332 2.29 143.10 125.45
C ARG A 332 1.17 144.15 125.53
N GLU A 333 -0.05 143.81 125.11
CA GLU A 333 -1.20 144.72 125.17
C GLU A 333 -1.58 145.10 126.62
N ASN A 334 -1.49 144.17 127.57
CA ASN A 334 -1.72 144.43 128.98
C ASN A 334 -0.62 145.30 129.62
N LEU A 335 0.64 145.09 129.26
CA LEU A 335 1.76 145.93 129.67
C LEU A 335 1.64 147.34 129.06
N GLU A 336 1.19 147.47 127.82
CA GLU A 336 0.96 148.76 127.17
C GLU A 336 -0.17 149.55 127.85
N LYS A 337 -1.24 148.88 128.28
CA LYS A 337 -2.32 149.49 129.10
C LYS A 337 -1.81 149.93 130.50
N LYS A 338 -0.91 149.16 131.13
CA LYS A 338 -0.27 149.56 132.39
C LYS A 338 0.70 150.73 132.20
N GLY A 339 1.46 150.74 131.10
CA GLY A 339 2.35 151.85 130.74
C GLY A 339 1.59 153.18 130.63
N LYS A 340 0.48 153.18 129.87
CA LYS A 340 -0.40 154.35 129.73
C LYS A 340 -0.94 154.85 131.08
N LYS A 341 -1.30 153.96 132.01
CA LYS A 341 -1.69 154.33 133.38
C LYS A 341 -0.57 155.01 134.16
N PHE A 342 0.64 154.44 134.17
CA PHE A 342 1.77 155.04 134.88
C PHE A 342 2.19 156.37 134.27
N GLU A 343 1.97 156.56 132.97
CA GLU A 343 2.23 157.83 132.26
C GLU A 343 1.22 158.92 132.66
N GLU A 344 -0.05 158.54 132.86
CA GLU A 344 -1.13 159.38 133.43
C GLU A 344 -0.88 159.73 134.92
N GLU A 345 -0.44 158.76 135.72
CA GLU A 345 -0.05 158.95 137.12
C GLU A 345 1.20 159.84 137.25
N LEU A 346 2.20 159.68 136.36
CA LEU A 346 3.36 160.58 136.29
C LEU A 346 2.98 162.00 135.87
N ALA A 347 1.97 162.18 135.02
CA ALA A 347 1.46 163.50 134.69
C ALA A 347 0.81 164.16 135.92
N SER A 348 0.05 163.40 136.73
CA SER A 348 -0.50 163.88 138.01
C SER A 348 0.60 164.23 139.02
N ALA A 349 1.58 163.35 139.23
CA ALA A 349 2.69 163.58 140.16
C ALA A 349 3.55 164.80 139.75
N LYS A 350 3.77 165.00 138.44
CA LYS A 350 4.43 166.22 137.91
C LYS A 350 3.62 167.48 138.20
N GLY A 351 2.29 167.40 138.20
CA GLY A 351 1.40 168.50 138.60
C GLY A 351 1.50 168.86 140.09
N GLU A 352 1.41 167.86 140.97
CA GLU A 352 1.46 168.10 142.43
C GLU A 352 2.81 168.66 142.90
N ILE A 353 3.93 168.15 142.35
CA ILE A 353 5.28 168.67 142.65
C ILE A 353 5.40 170.16 142.23
N LEU A 354 4.71 170.56 141.16
CA LEU A 354 4.65 171.96 140.72
C LEU A 354 3.92 172.86 141.74
N CYS A 355 2.85 172.36 142.37
CA CYS A 355 2.17 173.05 143.46
C CYS A 355 3.03 173.14 144.75
N LEU A 356 3.75 172.08 145.10
CA LEU A 356 4.68 172.10 146.25
C LEU A 356 5.79 173.16 146.06
N LYS A 357 6.32 173.25 144.83
CA LYS A 357 7.42 174.16 144.48
C LYS A 357 7.02 175.64 144.51
N SER A 358 5.76 175.99 144.28
CA SER A 358 5.29 177.39 144.37
C SER A 358 5.15 177.87 145.83
N ARG A 359 4.77 176.97 146.74
CA ARG A 359 4.44 177.34 148.13
C ARG A 359 5.65 177.61 149.02
N ILE A 360 6.77 176.92 148.78
CA ILE A 360 8.02 177.05 149.55
C ILE A 360 8.68 178.43 149.33
N ASN A 361 8.55 179.01 148.14
CA ASN A 361 9.29 180.21 147.73
C ASN A 361 8.75 181.56 148.27
N SER A 362 7.86 181.55 149.29
CA SER A 362 7.18 182.77 149.78
C SER A 362 7.43 183.10 151.26
N SER A 363 8.26 182.34 151.99
CA SER A 363 8.69 182.74 153.33
C SER A 363 10.16 182.41 153.60
N LYS A 364 10.88 183.38 154.21
CA LYS A 364 12.28 183.34 154.67
C LYS A 364 13.33 183.77 153.63
N VAL A 365 13.44 185.08 153.45
CA VAL A 365 14.52 185.78 152.74
C VAL A 365 15.80 185.80 153.59
N ALA A 366 16.92 185.29 153.05
CA ALA A 366 18.29 185.86 153.16
C ALA A 366 19.40 184.94 152.57
N VAL A 367 20.19 185.48 151.62
CA VAL A 367 21.55 185.04 151.15
C VAL A 367 21.70 183.84 150.16
N ASN A 368 21.90 184.21 148.87
CA ASN A 368 22.78 183.64 147.79
C ASN A 368 22.72 182.15 147.36
N ASN A 369 23.16 181.71 146.15
CA ASN A 369 23.11 182.18 144.74
C ASN A 369 23.59 181.02 143.79
N ASP A 370 23.22 180.99 142.49
CA ASP A 370 23.76 180.12 141.39
C ASP A 370 23.52 178.56 141.46
N GLN A 371 23.46 177.71 140.41
CA GLN A 371 23.35 177.80 138.93
C GLN A 371 22.72 176.51 138.27
N VAL A 372 23.01 176.18 136.99
CA VAL A 372 22.09 175.67 135.91
C VAL A 372 22.65 174.45 135.09
N GLN A 373 21.84 173.61 134.39
CA GLN A 373 22.07 172.97 133.04
C GLN A 373 21.00 171.89 132.61
N LYS A 374 21.23 171.05 131.55
CA LYS A 374 20.18 170.40 130.71
C LYS A 374 20.62 169.17 129.82
N ASP A 375 19.65 168.35 129.35
CA ASP A 375 19.63 167.40 128.18
C ASP A 375 20.54 166.13 128.17
N GLY A 376 20.35 165.09 127.31
CA GLY A 376 19.22 164.67 126.42
C GLY A 376 19.65 163.84 125.15
N GLY A 377 18.92 162.78 124.69
CA GLY A 377 19.14 162.10 123.37
C GLY A 377 18.57 160.67 123.14
N GLU A 378 18.48 160.21 121.87
CA GLU A 378 18.00 158.87 121.35
C GLU A 378 18.76 158.38 120.07
N ASN A 379 18.62 157.11 119.58
CA ASN A 379 19.18 156.66 118.26
C ASN A 379 18.76 155.26 117.65
N LYS A 380 18.75 155.14 116.29
CA LYS A 380 18.89 153.95 115.33
C LYS A 380 17.91 152.73 115.30
N VAL A 381 17.89 151.77 114.33
CA VAL A 381 17.81 151.70 112.81
C VAL A 381 18.07 150.24 112.24
N GLN A 382 17.47 149.85 111.07
CA GLN A 382 17.88 148.85 110.01
C GLN A 382 17.33 147.38 109.81
N LYS A 383 16.93 147.06 108.54
CA LYS A 383 17.08 145.83 107.64
C LYS A 383 16.70 144.38 108.13
N ASP A 384 16.47 143.34 107.30
CA ASP A 384 16.76 143.01 105.86
C ASP A 384 15.77 141.94 105.26
N GLY A 385 15.91 141.48 103.99
CA GLY A 385 15.13 140.37 103.40
C GLY A 385 15.68 139.76 102.07
N GLY A 386 15.15 138.62 101.57
CA GLY A 386 15.56 138.00 100.28
C GLY A 386 14.89 136.67 99.85
N GLU A 387 14.87 136.38 98.53
CA GLU A 387 14.14 135.27 97.84
C GLU A 387 15.03 134.32 96.97
N LYS A 388 14.50 133.13 96.60
CA LYS A 388 14.85 132.17 95.50
C LYS A 388 13.84 130.99 95.48
N LYS A 389 13.72 130.09 94.47
CA LYS A 389 13.68 130.16 92.98
C LYS A 389 13.18 128.77 92.44
N VAL A 390 12.59 128.71 91.23
CA VAL A 390 12.02 127.50 90.55
C VAL A 390 12.83 127.05 89.31
N ASN A 391 12.72 125.77 88.90
CA ASN A 391 13.15 125.22 87.58
C ASN A 391 12.28 124.01 87.13
N SER A 392 12.36 123.61 85.84
CA SER A 392 11.42 122.71 85.12
C SER A 392 12.13 121.81 84.06
N SER A 393 11.55 120.65 83.67
CA SER A 393 11.72 119.92 82.36
C SER A 393 11.10 118.48 82.39
N LYS A 394 11.19 117.67 81.31
CA LYS A 394 10.20 117.53 80.20
C LYS A 394 10.19 116.07 79.64
N VAL A 395 9.12 115.69 78.93
CA VAL A 395 8.75 114.34 78.38
C VAL A 395 9.34 114.02 76.98
N ALA A 396 9.54 112.73 76.66
CA ALA A 396 9.49 112.17 75.29
C ALA A 396 9.15 110.64 75.28
N VAL A 397 8.50 110.16 74.21
CA VAL A 397 8.03 108.75 73.97
C VAL A 397 8.30 108.39 72.49
N ASN A 398 8.53 107.11 72.15
CA ASN A 398 8.72 106.66 70.76
C ASN A 398 7.91 105.38 70.43
N SER A 399 7.57 105.14 69.15
CA SER A 399 6.73 104.01 68.70
C SER A 399 6.86 103.72 67.18
N GLU A 400 7.21 102.48 66.81
CA GLU A 400 7.20 101.86 65.45
C GLU A 400 6.90 100.36 65.69
N GLN A 401 5.93 99.64 65.11
CA GLN A 401 5.29 99.48 63.79
C GLN A 401 5.87 98.31 62.95
N ALA A 402 4.97 97.49 62.38
CA ALA A 402 5.23 96.16 61.82
C ALA A 402 4.73 96.02 60.37
N GLN A 403 5.20 94.99 59.65
CA GLN A 403 4.69 94.57 58.34
C GLN A 403 4.85 93.06 58.10
N LYS A 404 3.91 92.48 57.36
CA LYS A 404 3.86 91.11 56.80
C LYS A 404 3.43 91.23 55.34
N ASP A 405 3.82 90.29 54.48
CA ASP A 405 2.93 89.73 53.44
C ASP A 405 3.50 88.44 52.81
N GLU A 406 2.59 87.58 52.34
CA GLU A 406 2.86 86.28 51.71
C GLU A 406 2.44 86.28 50.23
N GLY A 407 2.92 85.31 49.43
CA GLY A 407 2.54 85.24 48.01
C GLY A 407 2.93 83.93 47.31
N GLU A 408 2.05 82.93 47.36
CA GLU A 408 2.15 81.69 46.59
C GLU A 408 1.85 81.91 45.10
N ASN A 409 2.38 81.06 44.20
CA ASN A 409 1.88 80.97 42.83
C ASN A 409 1.94 79.56 42.23
N LYS A 410 1.01 79.30 41.31
CA LYS A 410 0.34 77.98 41.20
C LYS A 410 0.64 77.22 39.90
N VAL A 411 0.81 75.91 40.02
CA VAL A 411 1.16 74.97 38.92
C VAL A 411 -0.07 74.55 38.10
N THR A 412 0.08 74.42 36.78
CA THR A 412 -0.96 73.88 35.87
C THR A 412 -0.51 72.62 35.12
N VAL A 413 -1.38 71.62 35.06
CA VAL A 413 -1.10 70.25 34.59
C VAL A 413 -1.55 70.05 33.13
N SER A 414 -0.73 69.37 32.32
CA SER A 414 -1.04 69.04 30.92
C SER A 414 -1.35 67.54 30.74
N ALA A 415 -2.53 67.21 30.19
CA ALA A 415 -3.00 65.84 30.03
C ALA A 415 -3.00 65.39 28.56
N ARG A 416 -2.13 64.44 28.21
CA ARG A 416 -2.00 63.91 26.83
C ARG A 416 -2.62 62.52 26.72
N LYS A 417 -3.82 62.42 26.11
CA LYS A 417 -4.50 61.14 25.81
C LYS A 417 -4.16 60.66 24.39
N THR A 418 -3.56 59.48 24.26
CA THR A 418 -3.37 58.75 22.99
C THR A 418 -3.69 57.28 23.19
N VAL A 419 -4.80 56.78 22.65
CA VAL A 419 -5.29 55.41 22.94
C VAL A 419 -5.88 54.72 21.70
N ARG A 420 -5.38 53.50 21.44
CA ARG A 420 -5.93 52.38 20.64
C ARG A 420 -6.12 52.56 19.12
N ARG A 421 -5.20 51.92 18.39
CA ARG A 421 -5.44 51.29 17.08
C ARG A 421 -5.63 49.78 17.33
N ARG A 422 -6.83 49.22 17.12
CA ARG A 422 -7.03 47.75 17.07
C ARG A 422 -6.96 47.31 15.61
N LYS A 423 -6.10 46.32 15.31
CA LYS A 423 -6.02 45.68 13.99
C LYS A 423 -7.24 44.78 13.77
N ALA A 424 -7.72 44.73 12.54
CA ALA A 424 -8.59 43.65 12.07
C ALA A 424 -7.78 42.36 11.90
N ASN A 425 -8.43 41.21 12.05
CA ASN A 425 -7.99 39.94 11.50
C ASN A 425 -9.19 39.31 10.76
N PRO A 426 -9.07 38.91 9.49
CA PRO A 426 -10.14 38.22 8.76
C PRO A 426 -10.36 36.79 9.27
N GLN A 427 -11.52 36.23 8.91
CA GLN A 427 -11.77 34.79 8.91
C GLN A 427 -10.99 34.09 7.78
#